data_AF-A0A7Y2U9N7-F1
#
_entry.id   AF-A0A7Y2U9N7-F1
#
_cell.length_a   1.000
_cell.length_b   1.000
_cell.length_c   1.000
_cell.angle_alpha   90.00
_cell.angle_beta   90.00
_cell.angle_gamma   90.00
#
_symmetry.space_group_name_H-M   'P 1'
#
loop_
_entity.id
_entity.type
_entity.pdbx_description
1 polymer ?
#
loop_
_entity_poly.entity_id
_entity_poly.type
_entity_poly.pdbx_seq_one_letter_code
_entity_poly.pdbx_strand_id
1 'polypeptide(L)'
;MKATLILSFVLATCLPPLAAKPIQVFILAGDECVLEQGLIEGKTKKGKPPKTAATLKEVVSSNQKYAFLRNSKGEWVERKDVQLYDAHPVHNNTKAPARPLKIGVIGLTGPEKTPAMGVDLMLGHTLGNAYEEPVLIIRHGTWSHPWFRRGYRSLGHDFRSPSSGGAADLDGGWDIIHFNFGVHDTGYRNPANYSDKDETKFPIYIPLDEYEKNLRIIVSKLKKTGATLIWGRITPVLDETPGWKAIDIDRYNAVADKVMKETGVIINDLYAESMRRGFPKKPNVHSVGPLAPKTTETILAAIKSRKKNTKPLPRVLMIGDSITGSYWGGVKKELDGKAYVCKNPANAGATRFGVENIDDWLKLKHYLLNGEEYLLLVSGVKEAMNNLERVFPGYKGQGAELAGLIWFQGGADGKSPSMATAYEKNLVNLINDLRKDLKHPKLPVVVGAITRSDGQASPDQQKVFDAQMAVGDPERHPEFKGTLRSIDTHPMAYPAKECPGGRDPYKGHAGSYLEIGKAMGEAMLNLHGKAPTP
;
A
#
# COMPACT_ATOMS: atom_id res chain seq x y z
N MET A 1 -31.84 -26.60 83.30
CA MET A 1 -31.58 -26.59 81.85
C MET A 1 -30.47 -25.58 81.56
N LYS A 2 -29.27 -26.05 81.19
CA LYS A 2 -28.17 -25.21 80.69
C LYS A 2 -27.96 -25.60 79.23
N ALA A 3 -28.16 -24.67 78.31
CA ALA A 3 -27.99 -24.89 76.88
C ALA A 3 -26.51 -24.70 76.52
N THR A 4 -25.87 -25.76 76.04
CA THR A 4 -24.50 -25.75 75.52
C THR A 4 -24.55 -25.34 74.06
N LEU A 5 -23.95 -24.19 73.73
CA LEU A 5 -23.78 -23.70 72.37
C LEU A 5 -22.56 -24.38 71.75
N ILE A 6 -22.77 -25.23 70.74
CA ILE A 6 -21.69 -25.85 69.95
C ILE A 6 -21.31 -24.86 68.84
N LEU A 7 -20.09 -24.33 68.91
CA LEU A 7 -19.52 -23.45 67.88
C LEU A 7 -18.81 -24.30 66.83
N SER A 8 -19.43 -24.47 65.66
CA SER A 8 -18.83 -25.15 64.51
C SER A 8 -17.85 -24.22 63.79
N PHE A 9 -16.55 -24.52 63.86
CA PHE A 9 -15.51 -23.90 63.03
C PHE A 9 -15.60 -24.47 61.61
N VAL A 10 -16.12 -23.69 60.66
CA VAL A 10 -15.97 -23.98 59.23
C VAL A 10 -14.62 -23.42 58.79
N LEU A 11 -13.65 -24.31 58.58
CA LEU A 11 -12.36 -23.98 57.99
C LEU A 11 -12.58 -23.69 56.49
N ALA A 12 -12.77 -22.42 56.13
CA ALA A 12 -12.80 -22.00 54.74
C ALA A 12 -11.38 -22.09 54.17
N THR A 13 -11.09 -23.15 53.42
CA THR A 13 -9.87 -23.26 52.62
C THR A 13 -9.94 -22.22 51.49
N CYS A 14 -9.28 -21.07 51.68
CA CYS A 14 -8.99 -20.14 50.59
C CYS A 14 -8.04 -20.84 49.61
N LEU A 15 -8.61 -21.46 48.57
CA LEU A 15 -7.85 -21.82 47.38
C LEU A 15 -7.21 -20.53 46.82
N PRO A 16 -5.90 -20.53 46.50
CA PRO A 16 -5.30 -19.39 45.81
C PRO A 16 -6.06 -19.15 44.49
N PRO A 17 -6.23 -17.88 44.06
CA PRO A 17 -6.88 -17.59 42.79
C PRO A 17 -6.16 -18.36 41.68
N LEU A 18 -6.92 -19.08 40.85
CA LEU A 18 -6.39 -19.84 39.73
C LEU A 18 -5.50 -18.92 38.89
N ALA A 19 -4.24 -19.33 38.66
CA ALA A 19 -3.29 -18.53 37.91
C ALA A 19 -3.90 -18.18 36.54
N ALA A 20 -3.92 -16.89 36.20
CA ALA A 20 -4.46 -16.43 34.93
C ALA A 20 -3.65 -17.06 33.79
N LYS A 21 -4.34 -17.62 32.80
CA LYS A 21 -3.68 -18.31 31.68
C LYS A 21 -2.92 -17.32 30.77
N PRO A 22 -1.79 -17.71 30.17
CA PRO A 22 -1.05 -16.86 29.23
C PRO A 22 -1.92 -16.41 28.05
N ILE A 23 -1.72 -15.18 27.58
CA ILE A 23 -2.43 -14.64 26.42
C ILE A 23 -1.89 -15.28 25.14
N GLN A 24 -2.77 -15.77 24.27
CA GLN A 24 -2.42 -16.31 22.96
C GLN A 24 -2.45 -15.18 21.92
N VAL A 25 -1.28 -14.85 21.35
CA VAL A 25 -1.08 -13.68 20.50
C VAL A 25 -0.94 -14.08 19.03
N PHE A 26 -1.82 -13.56 18.17
CA PHE A 26 -1.79 -13.78 16.73
C PHE A 26 -1.52 -12.49 15.99
N ILE A 27 -0.61 -12.51 15.03
CA ILE A 27 -0.34 -11.35 14.16
C ILE A 27 -1.22 -11.48 12.91
N LEU A 28 -1.99 -10.46 12.58
CA LEU A 28 -2.70 -10.32 11.31
C LEU A 28 -2.03 -9.19 10.51
N ALA A 29 -1.23 -9.54 9.51
CA ALA A 29 -0.41 -8.59 8.75
C ALA A 29 -0.69 -8.61 7.25
N GLY A 30 -0.66 -7.44 6.63
CA GLY A 30 -0.82 -7.31 5.18
C GLY A 30 -1.04 -5.87 4.70
N ASP A 31 -1.59 -5.73 3.49
CA ASP A 31 -1.96 -4.43 2.93
C ASP A 31 -3.37 -4.01 3.36
N GLU A 32 -4.14 -3.34 2.50
CA GLU A 32 -5.55 -3.02 2.78
C GLU A 32 -6.42 -4.27 3.06
N CYS A 33 -6.00 -5.46 2.63
CA CYS A 33 -6.78 -6.71 2.75
C CYS A 33 -7.03 -7.15 4.20
N VAL A 34 -6.17 -6.76 5.15
CA VAL A 34 -6.39 -7.03 6.59
C VAL A 34 -7.24 -5.96 7.28
N LEU A 35 -7.58 -4.88 6.57
CA LEU A 35 -8.38 -3.78 7.10
C LEU A 35 -9.88 -4.00 6.84
N GLU A 36 -10.69 -3.27 7.60
CA GLU A 36 -12.14 -3.33 7.55
C GLU A 36 -12.67 -2.74 6.24
N GLN A 37 -13.17 -3.60 5.34
CA GLN A 37 -13.66 -3.23 4.01
C GLN A 37 -15.02 -3.85 3.66
N GLY A 38 -15.52 -4.81 4.45
CA GLY A 38 -16.87 -5.35 4.32
C GLY A 38 -17.90 -4.34 4.86
N LEU A 39 -18.96 -4.07 4.11
CA LEU A 39 -19.96 -3.08 4.55
C LEU A 39 -20.85 -3.69 5.64
N ILE A 40 -21.05 -2.97 6.74
CA ILE A 40 -21.96 -3.42 7.81
C ILE A 40 -23.42 -3.11 7.42
N GLU A 41 -23.68 -1.86 7.02
CA GLU A 41 -24.97 -1.34 6.55
C GLU A 41 -24.76 -0.32 5.41
N GLY A 42 -25.78 -0.09 4.59
CA GLY A 42 -25.64 0.57 3.27
C GLY A 42 -25.20 2.04 3.26
N LYS A 43 -24.22 2.35 2.41
CA LYS A 43 -24.21 3.34 1.30
C LYS A 43 -22.82 3.22 0.65
N THR A 44 -22.76 3.11 -0.68
CA THR A 44 -21.48 3.14 -1.41
C THR A 44 -20.93 4.57 -1.47
N LYS A 45 -19.70 4.78 -1.99
CA LYS A 45 -19.03 6.10 -2.18
C LYS A 45 -19.85 7.19 -2.90
N LYS A 46 -21.05 6.87 -3.41
CA LYS A 46 -21.97 7.79 -4.09
C LYS A 46 -23.31 7.97 -3.36
N GLY A 47 -23.41 7.59 -2.09
CA GLY A 47 -24.64 7.71 -1.31
C GLY A 47 -25.80 6.83 -1.78
N LYS A 48 -25.54 5.90 -2.71
CA LYS A 48 -26.53 4.95 -3.23
C LYS A 48 -26.50 3.66 -2.42
N PRO A 49 -27.66 3.05 -2.12
CA PRO A 49 -27.72 1.75 -1.49
C PRO A 49 -27.01 0.70 -2.35
N PRO A 50 -26.37 -0.32 -1.74
CA PRO A 50 -25.84 -1.45 -2.49
C PRO A 50 -26.97 -2.13 -3.27
N LYS A 51 -26.68 -2.60 -4.49
CA LYS A 51 -27.67 -3.23 -5.37
C LYS A 51 -27.94 -4.71 -5.02
N THR A 52 -27.19 -5.28 -4.07
CA THR A 52 -27.15 -6.71 -3.75
C THR A 52 -27.04 -6.95 -2.24
N ALA A 53 -27.46 -8.14 -1.79
CA ALA A 53 -27.43 -8.62 -0.41
C ALA A 53 -26.00 -8.93 0.09
N ALA A 54 -25.15 -7.91 0.09
CA ALA A 54 -23.70 -8.04 0.31
C ALA A 54 -23.22 -7.38 1.61
N THR A 55 -24.12 -6.73 2.35
CA THR A 55 -23.80 -6.13 3.65
C THR A 55 -23.87 -7.17 4.77
N LEU A 56 -23.19 -6.91 5.88
CA LEU A 56 -23.20 -7.82 7.04
C LEU A 56 -24.61 -8.03 7.58
N LYS A 57 -25.45 -6.98 7.60
CA LYS A 57 -26.85 -7.08 8.02
C LYS A 57 -27.63 -8.06 7.16
N GLU A 58 -27.49 -7.98 5.84
CA GLU A 58 -28.19 -8.85 4.90
C GLU A 58 -27.67 -10.29 4.99
N VAL A 59 -26.36 -10.48 5.02
CA VAL A 59 -25.70 -11.79 5.17
C VAL A 59 -26.15 -12.50 6.45
N VAL A 60 -26.20 -11.79 7.58
CA VAL A 60 -26.64 -12.35 8.86
C VAL A 60 -28.14 -12.66 8.85
N SER A 61 -28.96 -11.81 8.23
CA SER A 61 -30.41 -12.05 8.14
C SER A 61 -30.80 -13.20 7.22
N SER A 62 -29.98 -13.48 6.20
CA SER A 62 -30.25 -14.50 5.18
C SER A 62 -29.53 -15.82 5.43
N ASN A 63 -28.60 -15.88 6.39
CA ASN A 63 -27.81 -17.07 6.66
C ASN A 63 -27.68 -17.35 8.16
N GLN A 64 -28.41 -18.37 8.63
CA GLN A 64 -28.49 -18.74 10.05
C GLN A 64 -27.13 -19.08 10.67
N LYS A 65 -26.14 -19.47 9.86
CA LYS A 65 -24.78 -19.75 10.35
C LYS A 65 -24.13 -18.56 11.02
N TYR A 66 -24.59 -17.33 10.73
CA TYR A 66 -24.06 -16.09 11.28
C TYR A 66 -24.98 -15.45 12.33
N ALA A 67 -26.06 -16.12 12.73
CA ALA A 67 -27.01 -15.59 13.70
C ALA A 67 -26.35 -15.25 15.05
N PHE A 68 -25.29 -15.97 15.44
CA PHE A 68 -24.52 -15.72 16.66
C PHE A 68 -23.85 -14.34 16.72
N LEU A 69 -23.71 -13.64 15.58
CA LEU A 69 -23.20 -12.26 15.56
C LEU A 69 -24.20 -11.27 16.16
N ARG A 70 -25.46 -11.67 16.35
CA ARG A 70 -26.49 -10.87 17.01
C ARG A 70 -26.88 -11.50 18.35
N ASN A 71 -27.03 -10.66 19.37
CA ASN A 71 -27.58 -11.08 20.67
C ASN A 71 -29.11 -11.18 20.62
N SER A 72 -29.74 -11.62 21.71
CA SER A 72 -31.20 -11.73 21.83
C SER A 72 -31.96 -10.40 21.70
N LYS A 73 -31.27 -9.26 21.84
CA LYS A 73 -31.82 -7.92 21.62
C LYS A 73 -31.65 -7.44 20.17
N GLY A 74 -31.05 -8.25 19.30
CA GLY A 74 -30.73 -7.89 17.93
C GLY A 74 -29.54 -6.94 17.81
N GLU A 75 -28.72 -6.78 18.84
CA GLU A 75 -27.51 -5.96 18.81
C GLU A 75 -26.30 -6.80 18.38
N TRP A 76 -25.26 -6.17 17.82
CA TRP A 76 -24.02 -6.87 17.47
C TRP A 76 -23.29 -7.36 18.72
N VAL A 77 -22.81 -8.61 18.69
CA VAL A 77 -22.06 -9.23 19.79
C VAL A 77 -20.65 -8.64 19.90
N GLU A 78 -20.21 -8.42 21.13
CA GLU A 78 -18.83 -8.07 21.49
C GLU A 78 -18.17 -9.25 22.22
N ARG A 79 -16.94 -9.58 21.85
CA ARG A 79 -16.10 -10.61 22.47
C ARG A 79 -15.06 -9.95 23.37
N LYS A 80 -15.22 -10.10 24.68
CA LYS A 80 -14.28 -9.53 25.68
C LYS A 80 -13.05 -10.41 25.92
N ASP A 81 -13.16 -11.68 25.60
CA ASP A 81 -12.12 -12.69 25.65
C ASP A 81 -11.14 -12.62 24.46
N VAL A 82 -11.52 -11.90 23.40
CA VAL A 82 -10.68 -11.64 22.23
C VAL A 82 -10.42 -10.14 22.13
N GLN A 83 -9.16 -9.76 22.24
CA GLN A 83 -8.71 -8.36 22.13
C GLN A 83 -8.07 -8.13 20.76
N LEU A 84 -8.32 -6.97 20.16
CA LEU A 84 -7.72 -6.52 18.91
C LEU A 84 -6.88 -5.27 19.16
N TYR A 85 -5.61 -5.32 18.76
CA TYR A 85 -4.65 -4.23 18.89
C TYR A 85 -4.16 -3.80 17.51
N ASP A 86 -4.36 -2.53 17.17
CA ASP A 86 -3.79 -1.92 15.96
C ASP A 86 -2.35 -1.48 16.23
N ALA A 87 -1.39 -2.12 15.58
CA ALA A 87 0.04 -1.86 15.79
C ALA A 87 0.64 -0.82 14.83
N HIS A 88 -0.02 -0.57 13.70
CA HIS A 88 0.50 0.38 12.71
C HIS A 88 0.37 1.84 13.23
N PRO A 89 1.43 2.67 13.21
CA PRO A 89 1.41 4.01 13.81
C PRO A 89 0.36 4.96 13.24
N VAL A 90 0.01 4.84 11.95
CA VAL A 90 -1.08 5.63 11.35
C VAL A 90 -2.43 5.35 12.02
N HIS A 91 -2.60 4.18 12.62
CA HIS A 91 -3.86 3.74 13.23
C HIS A 91 -3.84 3.84 14.75
N ASN A 92 -2.67 3.80 15.39
CA ASN A 92 -2.56 3.89 16.84
C ASN A 92 -1.41 4.80 17.29
N ASN A 93 -1.38 6.04 16.80
CA ASN A 93 -0.37 7.03 17.19
C ASN A 93 -0.49 7.48 18.66
N THR A 94 -1.65 7.31 19.29
CA THR A 94 -1.90 7.63 20.71
C THR A 94 -1.50 6.49 21.65
N LYS A 95 -1.09 5.33 21.11
CA LYS A 95 -0.73 4.13 21.87
C LYS A 95 -1.85 3.59 22.76
N ALA A 96 -3.10 3.76 22.33
CA ALA A 96 -4.28 3.23 23.01
C ALA A 96 -4.18 1.70 23.23
N PRO A 97 -4.76 1.16 24.32
CA PRO A 97 -4.80 -0.27 24.57
C PRO A 97 -5.59 -1.02 23.49
N ALA A 98 -5.45 -2.34 23.48
CA ALA A 98 -6.31 -3.23 22.69
C ALA A 98 -7.77 -3.07 23.12
N ARG A 99 -8.67 -3.37 22.18
CA ARG A 99 -10.12 -3.30 22.38
C ARG A 99 -10.75 -4.68 22.24
N PRO A 100 -11.88 -4.95 22.91
CA PRO A 100 -12.69 -6.12 22.62
C PRO A 100 -13.01 -6.22 21.12
N LEU A 101 -13.00 -7.45 20.60
CA LEU A 101 -13.42 -7.71 19.23
C LEU A 101 -14.91 -7.44 19.11
N LYS A 102 -15.27 -6.54 18.19
CA LYS A 102 -16.66 -6.11 17.96
C LYS A 102 -16.85 -5.60 16.55
N ILE A 103 -18.11 -5.61 16.11
CA ILE A 103 -18.54 -5.05 14.84
C ILE A 103 -18.65 -3.52 14.95
N GLY A 104 -18.25 -2.80 13.90
CA GLY A 104 -18.56 -1.37 13.78
C GLY A 104 -17.50 -0.42 14.31
N VAL A 105 -16.23 -0.64 13.99
CA VAL A 105 -15.23 0.39 14.27
C VAL A 105 -15.24 1.43 13.16
N ILE A 106 -15.83 2.58 13.50
CA ILE A 106 -15.76 3.78 12.67
C ILE A 106 -14.29 4.24 12.64
N GLY A 107 -13.66 4.14 11.47
CA GLY A 107 -12.64 5.10 11.05
C GLY A 107 -11.31 5.12 11.80
N LEU A 108 -10.66 3.97 12.03
CA LEU A 108 -9.20 4.01 12.21
C LEU A 108 -8.46 4.20 10.88
N THR A 109 -9.10 3.89 9.75
CA THR A 109 -8.38 3.74 8.49
C THR A 109 -9.28 4.07 7.28
N GLY A 110 -9.15 5.28 6.70
CA GLY A 110 -9.72 5.62 5.39
C GLY A 110 -10.48 6.95 5.33
N PRO A 111 -10.64 7.55 4.12
CA PRO A 111 -11.29 8.85 3.93
C PRO A 111 -12.83 8.84 4.13
N GLU A 112 -13.42 7.74 4.60
CA GLU A 112 -14.87 7.57 4.71
C GLU A 112 -15.28 7.17 6.13
N LYS A 113 -16.26 7.90 6.68
CA LYS A 113 -16.85 7.71 8.01
C LYS A 113 -17.86 6.54 8.07
N THR A 114 -17.74 5.54 7.20
CA THR A 114 -18.72 4.46 7.07
C THR A 114 -18.30 3.26 7.94
N PRO A 115 -19.18 2.73 8.82
CA PRO A 115 -18.89 1.50 9.57
C PRO A 115 -18.58 0.33 8.63
N ALA A 116 -17.46 -0.35 8.85
CA ALA A 116 -17.02 -1.51 8.08
C ALA A 116 -16.56 -2.66 9.00
N MET A 117 -16.34 -3.84 8.40
CA MET A 117 -15.82 -5.02 9.07
C MET A 117 -14.70 -5.68 8.24
N GLY A 118 -13.78 -6.39 8.90
CA GLY A 118 -12.63 -7.03 8.27
C GLY A 118 -12.57 -8.53 8.58
N VAL A 119 -11.55 -9.19 8.05
CA VAL A 119 -11.32 -10.63 8.29
C VAL A 119 -11.07 -10.94 9.78
N ASP A 120 -10.62 -9.95 10.54
CA ASP A 120 -10.36 -10.01 11.98
C ASP A 120 -11.60 -10.43 12.79
N LEU A 121 -12.81 -10.07 12.33
CA LEU A 121 -14.05 -10.45 13.01
C LEU A 121 -14.18 -11.97 13.09
N MET A 122 -14.23 -12.65 11.95
CA MET A 122 -14.46 -14.10 11.96
C MET A 122 -13.21 -14.87 12.37
N LEU A 123 -12.01 -14.35 12.06
CA LEU A 123 -10.76 -14.88 12.60
C LEU A 123 -10.78 -14.91 14.13
N GLY A 124 -11.15 -13.79 14.77
CA GLY A 124 -11.21 -13.70 16.22
C GLY A 124 -12.30 -14.57 16.84
N HIS A 125 -13.46 -14.70 16.19
CA HIS A 125 -14.48 -15.67 16.63
C HIS A 125 -13.99 -17.11 16.56
N THR A 126 -13.35 -17.51 15.46
CA THR A 126 -12.80 -18.86 15.29
C THR A 126 -11.72 -19.17 16.32
N LEU A 127 -10.77 -18.25 16.54
CA LEU A 127 -9.73 -18.42 17.54
C LEU A 127 -10.30 -18.44 18.96
N GLY A 128 -11.11 -17.44 19.34
CA GLY A 128 -11.65 -17.36 20.69
C GLY A 128 -12.59 -18.53 21.05
N ASN A 129 -13.18 -19.22 20.07
CA ASN A 129 -13.98 -20.43 20.34
C ASN A 129 -13.13 -21.68 20.60
N ALA A 130 -11.85 -21.68 20.22
CA ALA A 130 -10.95 -22.83 20.31
C ALA A 130 -9.87 -22.70 21.39
N TYR A 131 -9.76 -21.51 22.00
CA TYR A 131 -8.88 -21.23 23.12
C TYR A 131 -9.70 -20.90 24.37
N GLU A 132 -9.35 -21.55 25.47
CA GLU A 132 -9.84 -21.14 26.80
C GLU A 132 -9.01 -19.96 27.34
N GLU A 133 -7.80 -19.79 26.81
CA GLU A 133 -6.90 -18.68 27.04
C GLU A 133 -7.45 -17.39 26.40
N PRO A 134 -7.17 -16.20 27.00
CA PRO A 134 -7.47 -14.94 26.33
C PRO A 134 -6.69 -14.81 25.02
N VAL A 135 -7.35 -14.31 23.98
CA VAL A 135 -6.74 -14.12 22.66
C VAL A 135 -6.44 -12.64 22.43
N LEU A 136 -5.25 -12.34 21.89
CA LEU A 136 -4.88 -11.03 21.39
C LEU A 136 -4.54 -11.12 19.91
N ILE A 137 -5.24 -10.35 19.07
CA ILE A 137 -4.90 -10.17 17.66
C ILE A 137 -4.15 -8.85 17.52
N ILE A 138 -2.91 -8.90 17.06
CA ILE A 138 -2.12 -7.73 16.68
C ILE A 138 -2.31 -7.52 15.17
N ARG A 139 -3.05 -6.48 14.78
CA ARG A 139 -3.28 -6.13 13.38
C ARG A 139 -2.26 -5.10 12.90
N HIS A 140 -1.64 -5.39 11.76
CA HIS A 140 -0.73 -4.47 11.06
C HIS A 140 -1.06 -4.40 9.57
N GLY A 141 -1.59 -3.26 9.15
CA GLY A 141 -1.87 -2.95 7.75
C GLY A 141 -2.25 -1.49 7.60
N THR A 142 -2.25 -0.99 6.38
CA THR A 142 -2.53 0.43 6.08
C THR A 142 -3.01 0.58 4.65
N TRP A 143 -3.86 1.57 4.41
CA TRP A 143 -4.32 1.89 3.05
C TRP A 143 -3.19 2.42 2.16
N SER A 144 -3.32 2.17 0.87
CA SER A 144 -2.58 2.88 -0.17
C SER A 144 -3.12 4.31 -0.32
N HIS A 145 -2.55 5.28 0.40
CA HIS A 145 -3.02 6.68 0.37
C HIS A 145 -2.47 7.45 -0.85
N PRO A 146 -3.27 8.27 -1.57
CA PRO A 146 -2.79 8.98 -2.75
C PRO A 146 -1.71 10.04 -2.46
N TRP A 147 -1.67 10.59 -1.24
CA TRP A 147 -0.73 11.64 -0.84
C TRP A 147 0.56 11.12 -0.18
N PHE A 148 0.61 9.83 0.18
CA PHE A 148 1.82 9.12 0.63
C PHE A 148 2.13 8.02 -0.37
N ARG A 149 2.98 8.28 -1.38
CA ARG A 149 3.33 7.23 -2.36
C ARG A 149 4.81 6.87 -2.32
N ARG A 150 5.09 5.84 -1.53
CA ARG A 150 6.13 4.83 -1.80
C ARG A 150 5.49 3.45 -1.91
N GLY A 151 5.92 2.69 -2.93
CA GLY A 151 5.75 1.24 -3.15
C GLY A 151 4.37 0.57 -3.24
N TYR A 152 3.27 1.20 -2.81
CA TYR A 152 1.90 0.67 -2.85
C TYR A 152 1.60 -0.55 -1.97
N ARG A 153 2.29 -0.68 -0.84
CA ARG A 153 2.19 -1.78 0.14
C ARG A 153 2.50 -3.15 -0.48
N SER A 154 3.46 -3.16 -1.41
CA SER A 154 3.93 -4.38 -2.09
C SER A 154 4.98 -5.11 -1.26
N LEU A 155 5.05 -6.43 -1.44
CA LEU A 155 6.10 -7.27 -0.88
C LEU A 155 7.45 -7.00 -1.57
N GLY A 156 7.44 -6.67 -2.85
CA GLY A 156 8.63 -6.28 -3.61
C GLY A 156 9.24 -4.93 -3.22
N HIS A 157 8.57 -4.12 -2.39
CA HIS A 157 9.05 -2.80 -1.97
C HIS A 157 8.82 -2.49 -0.49
N ASP A 158 7.58 -2.35 -0.04
CA ASP A 158 7.28 -1.78 1.29
C ASP A 158 7.45 -2.80 2.42
N PHE A 159 7.03 -4.05 2.18
CA PHE A 159 7.24 -5.18 3.08
C PHE A 159 8.51 -5.98 2.75
N ARG A 160 9.35 -5.46 1.86
CA ARG A 160 10.57 -6.15 1.45
C ARG A 160 11.46 -6.37 2.67
N SER A 161 11.70 -7.62 3.02
CA SER A 161 12.47 -7.98 4.21
C SER A 161 13.98 -7.84 3.99
N PRO A 162 14.80 -7.79 5.05
CA PRO A 162 16.26 -7.61 4.95
C PRO A 162 16.96 -8.60 4.01
N SER A 163 16.64 -9.89 4.08
CA SER A 163 17.24 -10.91 3.21
C SER A 163 16.83 -10.79 1.73
N SER A 164 15.72 -10.10 1.46
CA SER A 164 15.32 -9.70 0.11
C SER A 164 15.96 -8.39 -0.35
N GLY A 165 16.75 -7.71 0.48
CA GLY A 165 17.31 -6.38 0.20
C GLY A 165 16.47 -5.22 0.74
N GLY A 166 15.62 -5.49 1.73
CA GLY A 166 14.89 -4.49 2.52
C GLY A 166 15.81 -3.70 3.43
N ALA A 167 16.06 -2.44 3.11
CA ALA A 167 16.84 -1.50 3.92
C ALA A 167 16.62 -0.05 3.45
N ALA A 168 17.21 0.88 4.18
CA ALA A 168 17.48 2.20 3.62
C ALA A 168 18.54 2.05 2.51
N ASP A 169 18.12 1.72 1.28
CA ASP A 169 18.97 1.63 0.10
C ASP A 169 19.35 3.04 -0.38
N LEU A 170 20.11 3.74 0.48
CA LEU A 170 20.54 5.12 0.31
C LEU A 170 21.95 5.22 -0.27
N ASP A 171 22.64 4.10 -0.45
CA ASP A 171 23.97 4.07 -1.06
C ASP A 171 23.87 4.46 -2.53
N GLY A 172 24.72 5.40 -2.96
CA GLY A 172 24.70 5.95 -4.31
C GLY A 172 23.69 7.08 -4.52
N GLY A 173 23.41 7.39 -5.79
CA GLY A 173 22.59 8.52 -6.19
C GLY A 173 21.50 8.15 -7.19
N TRP A 174 20.97 9.16 -7.87
CA TRP A 174 20.18 8.95 -9.07
C TRP A 174 21.11 8.60 -10.23
N ASP A 175 20.77 7.59 -11.02
CA ASP A 175 21.51 7.31 -12.25
C ASP A 175 21.04 8.22 -13.37
N ILE A 176 19.72 8.35 -13.51
CA ILE A 176 19.08 9.17 -14.52
C ILE A 176 18.12 10.14 -13.84
N ILE A 177 18.13 11.39 -14.28
CA ILE A 177 17.06 12.34 -13.99
C ILE A 177 16.46 12.80 -15.32
N HIS A 178 15.24 12.36 -15.59
CA HIS A 178 14.42 12.89 -16.68
C HIS A 178 13.60 14.05 -16.13
N PHE A 179 13.63 15.20 -16.82
CA PHE A 179 12.86 16.35 -16.38
C PHE A 179 12.24 17.16 -17.51
N ASN A 180 11.08 17.80 -17.26
CA ASN A 180 10.49 18.75 -18.18
C ASN A 180 9.80 19.92 -17.46
N PHE A 181 9.94 21.10 -18.05
CA PHE A 181 9.32 22.37 -17.67
C PHE A 181 9.06 23.16 -18.96
N GLY A 182 8.22 24.20 -18.89
CA GLY A 182 8.05 25.16 -19.99
C GLY A 182 6.61 25.38 -20.41
N VAL A 183 5.74 24.36 -20.38
CA VAL A 183 4.34 24.55 -20.82
C VAL A 183 3.59 25.50 -19.88
N HIS A 184 3.89 25.48 -18.59
CA HIS A 184 3.27 26.40 -17.63
C HIS A 184 3.88 27.81 -17.72
N ASP A 185 5.14 27.90 -18.11
CA ASP A 185 5.90 29.14 -18.30
C ASP A 185 5.36 29.96 -19.48
N THR A 186 5.00 29.29 -20.58
CA THR A 186 4.46 29.91 -21.81
C THR A 186 2.99 30.31 -21.70
N GLY A 187 2.31 30.01 -20.58
CA GLY A 187 0.88 30.28 -20.43
C GLY A 187 0.61 31.76 -20.14
N TYR A 188 -0.38 32.34 -20.82
CA TYR A 188 -0.85 33.70 -20.55
C TYR A 188 -1.82 33.68 -19.36
N ARG A 189 -1.42 34.27 -18.23
CA ARG A 189 -2.10 34.04 -16.94
C ARG A 189 -2.29 35.29 -16.11
N ASN A 190 -3.44 35.38 -15.47
CA ASN A 190 -3.73 36.41 -14.50
C ASN A 190 -2.82 36.28 -13.26
N PRO A 191 -2.02 37.31 -12.91
CA PRO A 191 -1.15 37.27 -11.73
C PRO A 191 -1.90 37.10 -10.41
N ALA A 192 -3.16 37.55 -10.34
CA ALA A 192 -4.00 37.45 -9.14
C ALA A 192 -4.80 36.14 -9.06
N ASN A 193 -5.00 35.45 -10.19
CA ASN A 193 -5.72 34.17 -10.23
C ASN A 193 -5.13 33.24 -11.29
N TYR A 194 -4.28 32.32 -10.86
CA TYR A 194 -3.54 31.41 -11.75
C TYR A 194 -4.42 30.60 -12.73
N SER A 195 -5.68 30.34 -12.36
CA SER A 195 -6.61 29.55 -13.18
C SER A 195 -7.19 30.35 -14.35
N ASP A 196 -7.18 31.67 -14.26
CA ASP A 196 -7.67 32.58 -15.29
C ASP A 196 -6.57 32.81 -16.34
N LYS A 197 -6.93 32.51 -17.59
CA LYS A 197 -6.01 32.41 -18.72
C LYS A 197 -6.64 33.05 -19.95
N ASP A 198 -5.94 34.02 -20.52
CA ASP A 198 -6.40 34.79 -21.68
C ASP A 198 -5.19 35.54 -22.26
N GLU A 199 -4.77 35.13 -23.45
CA GLU A 199 -3.64 35.72 -24.18
C GLU A 199 -3.84 37.18 -24.59
N THR A 200 -5.09 37.65 -24.61
CA THR A 200 -5.42 39.04 -24.97
C THR A 200 -5.40 39.98 -23.77
N LYS A 201 -5.48 39.42 -22.55
CA LYS A 201 -5.63 40.20 -21.31
C LYS A 201 -4.42 40.14 -20.39
N PHE A 202 -3.67 39.04 -20.42
CA PHE A 202 -2.64 38.77 -19.41
C PHE A 202 -1.27 38.58 -20.05
N PRO A 203 -0.17 38.87 -19.32
CA PRO A 203 1.16 38.58 -19.80
C PRO A 203 1.45 37.07 -19.78
N ILE A 204 2.49 36.66 -20.53
CA ILE A 204 3.10 35.35 -20.35
C ILE A 204 3.58 35.20 -18.90
N TYR A 205 3.34 34.04 -18.31
CA TYR A 205 3.53 33.81 -16.88
C TYR A 205 4.99 33.95 -16.43
N ILE A 206 5.93 33.34 -17.16
CA ILE A 206 7.37 33.44 -16.88
C ILE A 206 8.07 33.97 -18.14
N PRO A 207 8.55 35.23 -18.17
CA PRO A 207 9.28 35.79 -19.31
C PRO A 207 10.48 34.95 -19.76
N LEU A 208 10.88 35.07 -21.04
CA LEU A 208 11.93 34.23 -21.65
C LEU A 208 13.29 34.30 -20.94
N ASP A 209 13.70 35.49 -20.49
CA ASP A 209 14.94 35.72 -19.76
C ASP A 209 14.91 35.08 -18.36
N GLU A 210 13.78 35.20 -17.66
CA GLU A 210 13.54 34.51 -16.39
C GLU A 210 13.53 32.98 -16.59
N TYR A 211 12.90 32.49 -17.66
CA TYR A 211 12.88 31.07 -18.02
C TYR A 211 14.29 30.52 -18.28
N GLU A 212 15.11 31.23 -19.06
CA GLU A 212 16.52 30.85 -19.28
C GLU A 212 17.29 30.78 -17.95
N LYS A 213 17.15 31.81 -17.11
CA LYS A 213 17.79 31.87 -15.79
C LYS A 213 17.36 30.71 -14.90
N ASN A 214 16.05 30.43 -14.83
CA ASN A 214 15.51 29.37 -14.01
C ASN A 214 15.97 27.98 -14.49
N LEU A 215 15.97 27.72 -15.80
CA LEU A 215 16.50 26.47 -16.36
C LEU A 215 17.98 26.28 -15.99
N ARG A 216 18.81 27.33 -16.08
CA ARG A 216 20.22 27.25 -15.70
C ARG A 216 20.38 26.92 -14.21
N ILE A 217 19.56 27.50 -13.33
CA ILE A 217 19.56 27.17 -11.89
C ILE A 217 19.16 25.70 -11.67
N ILE A 218 18.07 25.25 -12.28
CA ILE A 218 17.58 23.88 -12.16
C ILE A 218 18.66 22.89 -12.65
N VAL A 219 19.19 23.08 -13.86
CA VAL A 219 20.23 22.21 -14.43
C VAL A 219 21.49 22.21 -13.56
N SER A 220 21.90 23.36 -13.03
CA SER A 220 23.04 23.45 -12.11
C SER A 220 22.83 22.60 -10.85
N LYS A 221 21.65 22.68 -10.22
CA LYS A 221 21.30 21.86 -9.06
C LYS A 221 21.23 20.37 -9.40
N LEU A 222 20.60 20.01 -10.53
CA LEU A 222 20.50 18.63 -11.01
C LEU A 222 21.88 18.01 -11.28
N LYS A 223 22.82 18.75 -11.88
CA LYS A 223 24.16 18.26 -12.19
C LYS A 223 24.95 17.85 -10.95
N LYS A 224 24.73 18.50 -9.80
CA LYS A 224 25.40 18.16 -8.54
C LYS A 224 25.11 16.74 -8.07
N THR A 225 24.06 16.09 -8.59
CA THR A 225 23.72 14.70 -8.24
C THR A 225 24.62 13.66 -8.91
N GLY A 226 25.35 14.02 -9.98
CA GLY A 226 26.09 13.07 -10.81
C GLY A 226 25.21 12.16 -11.69
N ALA A 227 23.89 12.40 -11.72
CA ALA A 227 22.99 11.70 -12.62
C ALA A 227 23.20 12.14 -14.07
N THR A 228 22.94 11.24 -15.01
CA THR A 228 22.80 11.61 -16.41
C THR A 228 21.46 12.33 -16.59
N LEU A 229 21.50 13.56 -17.09
CA LEU A 229 20.33 14.43 -17.20
C LEU A 229 19.70 14.30 -18.59
N ILE A 230 18.36 14.18 -18.61
CA ILE A 230 17.57 14.14 -19.84
C ILE A 230 16.45 15.17 -19.72
N TRP A 231 16.42 16.16 -20.62
CA TRP A 231 15.35 17.13 -20.69
C TRP A 231 14.31 16.73 -21.74
N GLY A 232 13.02 16.70 -21.37
CA GLY A 232 11.91 16.51 -22.29
C GLY A 232 11.51 17.84 -22.92
N ARG A 233 11.67 17.96 -24.25
CA ARG A 233 11.31 19.17 -25.00
C ARG A 233 9.82 19.49 -24.88
N ILE A 234 9.46 20.78 -24.80
CA ILE A 234 8.05 21.21 -24.64
C ILE A 234 7.27 20.74 -25.87
N THR A 235 6.13 20.09 -25.66
CA THR A 235 5.28 19.54 -26.72
C THR A 235 4.48 20.62 -27.47
N PRO A 236 4.11 20.40 -28.75
CA PRO A 236 3.34 21.35 -29.55
C PRO A 236 1.94 21.64 -28.97
N VAL A 237 1.43 22.84 -29.27
CA VAL A 237 0.04 23.26 -29.00
C VAL A 237 -0.58 23.82 -30.27
N LEU A 238 -1.91 23.81 -30.37
CA LEU A 238 -2.63 24.54 -31.42
C LEU A 238 -2.81 26.01 -31.00
N ASP A 239 -2.84 26.94 -31.94
CA ASP A 239 -3.02 28.38 -31.64
C ASP A 239 -4.37 28.73 -31.02
N GLU A 240 -5.37 27.86 -31.21
CA GLU A 240 -6.70 27.97 -30.57
C GLU A 240 -6.70 27.43 -29.12
N THR A 241 -5.56 26.97 -28.59
CA THR A 241 -5.46 26.47 -27.21
C THR A 241 -5.62 27.63 -26.23
N PRO A 242 -6.68 27.69 -25.39
CA PRO A 242 -6.95 28.89 -24.60
C PRO A 242 -5.84 29.18 -23.59
N GLY A 243 -5.20 30.35 -23.71
CA GLY A 243 -4.08 30.79 -22.88
C GLY A 243 -2.69 30.38 -23.38
N TRP A 244 -2.54 29.86 -24.59
CA TRP A 244 -1.26 29.45 -25.19
C TRP A 244 -1.18 29.79 -26.68
N LYS A 245 0.04 29.98 -27.19
CA LYS A 245 0.34 30.17 -28.62
C LYS A 245 1.48 29.27 -29.07
N ALA A 246 1.39 28.74 -30.28
CA ALA A 246 2.40 27.84 -30.84
C ALA A 246 3.76 28.54 -30.97
N ILE A 247 3.77 29.81 -31.38
CA ILE A 247 4.99 30.61 -31.52
C ILE A 247 5.77 30.74 -30.21
N ASP A 248 5.10 30.78 -29.06
CA ASP A 248 5.77 30.87 -27.77
C ASP A 248 6.33 29.50 -27.34
N ILE A 249 5.69 28.38 -27.72
CA ILE A 249 6.32 27.06 -27.55
C ILE A 249 7.65 26.99 -28.31
N ASP A 250 7.69 27.47 -29.55
CA ASP A 250 8.90 27.47 -30.37
C ASP A 250 10.01 28.34 -29.76
N ARG A 251 9.66 29.55 -29.29
CA ARG A 251 10.60 30.47 -28.62
C ARG A 251 11.20 29.86 -27.35
N TYR A 252 10.36 29.26 -26.50
CA TYR A 252 10.83 28.65 -25.24
C TYR A 252 11.64 27.38 -25.51
N ASN A 253 11.27 26.59 -26.52
CA ASN A 253 12.07 25.44 -26.96
C ASN A 253 13.44 25.87 -27.47
N ALA A 254 13.55 26.98 -28.22
CA ALA A 254 14.85 27.50 -28.68
C ALA A 254 15.76 27.90 -27.51
N VAL A 255 15.22 28.58 -26.49
CA VAL A 255 15.96 28.94 -25.26
C VAL A 255 16.38 27.69 -24.49
N ALA A 256 15.47 26.74 -24.29
CA ALA A 256 15.78 25.51 -23.58
C ALA A 256 16.82 24.67 -24.31
N ASP A 257 16.72 24.53 -25.64
CA ASP A 257 17.69 23.83 -26.47
C ASP A 257 19.10 24.42 -26.33
N LYS A 258 19.20 25.76 -26.35
CA LYS A 258 20.47 26.46 -26.11
C LYS A 258 21.05 26.06 -24.76
N VAL A 259 20.27 26.17 -23.68
CA VAL A 259 20.72 25.80 -22.32
C VAL A 259 21.13 24.33 -22.24
N MET A 260 20.34 23.40 -22.78
CA MET A 260 20.63 21.96 -22.72
C MET A 260 21.89 21.60 -23.52
N LYS A 261 22.10 22.19 -24.69
CA LYS A 261 23.32 21.99 -25.50
C LYS A 261 24.57 22.52 -24.79
N GLU A 262 24.53 23.76 -24.29
CA GLU A 262 25.65 24.37 -23.54
C GLU A 262 26.01 23.57 -22.28
N THR A 263 25.02 22.93 -21.67
CA THR A 263 25.20 22.16 -20.43
C THR A 263 25.40 20.66 -20.66
N GLY A 264 25.33 20.16 -21.89
CA GLY A 264 25.47 18.74 -22.19
C GLY A 264 24.34 17.86 -21.64
N VAL A 265 23.15 18.43 -21.43
CA VAL A 265 21.94 17.68 -21.05
C VAL A 265 21.38 17.01 -22.31
N ILE A 266 21.01 15.72 -22.20
CA ILE A 266 20.41 14.98 -23.32
C ILE A 266 19.04 15.56 -23.62
N ILE A 267 18.75 15.86 -24.89
CA ILE A 267 17.42 16.32 -25.30
C ILE A 267 16.59 15.11 -25.74
N ASN A 268 15.53 14.82 -24.99
CA ASN A 268 14.45 13.93 -25.41
C ASN A 268 13.40 14.76 -26.16
N ASP A 269 13.44 14.70 -27.49
CA ASP A 269 12.63 15.55 -28.38
C ASP A 269 11.15 15.11 -28.45
N LEU A 270 10.41 15.37 -27.37
CA LEU A 270 8.99 15.05 -27.26
C LEU A 270 8.12 15.90 -28.19
N TYR A 271 8.60 17.09 -28.60
CA TYR A 271 7.93 17.93 -29.58
C TYR A 271 7.83 17.21 -30.94
N ALA A 272 8.99 16.81 -31.47
CA ALA A 272 9.05 16.11 -32.75
C ALA A 272 8.30 14.77 -32.69
N GLU A 273 8.41 14.04 -31.58
CA GLU A 273 7.69 12.77 -31.41
C GLU A 273 6.17 12.95 -31.37
N SER A 274 5.66 14.00 -30.70
CA SER A 274 4.24 14.34 -30.70
C SER A 274 3.76 14.67 -32.12
N MET A 275 4.49 15.53 -32.85
CA MET A 275 4.17 15.90 -34.22
C MET A 275 4.18 14.70 -35.16
N ARG A 276 5.21 13.85 -35.07
CA ARG A 276 5.33 12.61 -35.87
C ARG A 276 4.14 11.67 -35.69
N ARG A 277 3.51 11.69 -34.50
CA ARG A 277 2.32 10.89 -34.17
C ARG A 277 0.99 11.57 -34.52
N GLY A 278 1.03 12.76 -35.15
CA GLY A 278 -0.16 13.52 -35.53
C GLY A 278 -0.86 14.19 -34.34
N PHE A 279 -0.08 14.71 -33.38
CA PHE A 279 -0.57 15.49 -32.24
C PHE A 279 0.02 16.90 -32.25
N PRO A 280 -0.73 17.93 -31.81
CA PRO A 280 -2.04 17.86 -31.13
C PRO A 280 -3.24 17.65 -32.05
N LYS A 281 -4.32 17.07 -31.49
CA LYS A 281 -5.60 16.82 -32.19
C LYS A 281 -6.73 17.74 -31.72
N LYS A 282 -6.52 18.47 -30.63
CA LYS A 282 -7.51 19.36 -30.01
C LYS A 282 -6.79 20.50 -29.29
N PRO A 283 -7.44 21.66 -29.08
CA PRO A 283 -6.87 22.83 -28.42
C PRO A 283 -6.70 22.61 -26.91
N ASN A 284 -5.75 21.75 -26.54
CA ASN A 284 -5.45 21.38 -25.17
C ASN A 284 -3.99 20.96 -25.04
N VAL A 285 -3.28 21.53 -24.06
CA VAL A 285 -1.86 21.26 -23.80
C VAL A 285 -1.56 19.77 -23.52
N HIS A 286 -2.55 18.97 -23.09
CA HIS A 286 -2.40 17.53 -22.87
C HIS A 286 -2.62 16.68 -24.12
N SER A 287 -2.91 17.28 -25.27
CA SER A 287 -3.09 16.58 -26.54
C SER A 287 -1.73 16.24 -27.16
N VAL A 288 -0.90 15.42 -26.48
CA VAL A 288 0.52 15.21 -26.84
C VAL A 288 0.85 13.81 -27.37
N GLY A 289 -0.14 12.93 -27.42
CA GLY A 289 0.03 11.55 -27.86
C GLY A 289 0.83 10.65 -26.91
N PRO A 290 1.07 9.38 -27.30
CA PRO A 290 1.79 8.42 -26.47
C PRO A 290 3.31 8.64 -26.54
N LEU A 291 3.85 9.32 -25.52
CA LEU A 291 5.28 9.69 -25.45
C LEU A 291 6.15 8.74 -24.63
N ALA A 292 5.55 7.71 -24.00
CA ALA A 292 6.27 6.76 -23.17
C ALA A 292 7.37 5.98 -23.91
N PRO A 293 7.11 5.40 -25.11
CA PRO A 293 8.14 4.62 -25.81
C PRO A 293 9.41 5.42 -26.12
N LYS A 294 9.26 6.67 -26.57
CA LYS A 294 10.40 7.55 -26.88
C LYS A 294 11.19 7.92 -25.62
N THR A 295 10.49 8.19 -24.53
CA THR A 295 11.12 8.52 -23.25
C THR A 295 11.87 7.32 -22.68
N THR A 296 11.28 6.13 -22.72
CA THR A 296 11.92 4.88 -22.29
C THR A 296 13.17 4.57 -23.11
N GLU A 297 13.09 4.68 -24.44
CA GLU A 297 14.24 4.49 -25.34
C GLU A 297 15.42 5.38 -24.91
N THR A 298 15.14 6.66 -24.69
CA THR A 298 16.16 7.65 -24.30
C THR A 298 16.75 7.34 -22.92
N ILE A 299 15.92 6.94 -21.96
CA ILE A 299 16.38 6.54 -20.61
C ILE A 299 17.26 5.29 -20.68
N LEU A 300 16.86 4.26 -21.42
CA LEU A 300 17.64 3.02 -21.55
C LEU A 300 18.98 3.26 -22.25
N ALA A 301 19.01 4.10 -23.28
CA ALA A 301 20.25 4.50 -23.94
C ALA A 301 21.19 5.23 -22.95
N ALA A 302 20.64 6.14 -22.13
CA ALA A 302 21.40 6.84 -21.12
C ALA A 302 21.94 5.89 -20.03
N ILE A 303 21.13 4.96 -19.53
CA ILE A 303 21.56 3.92 -18.57
C ILE A 303 22.72 3.09 -19.13
N LYS A 304 22.60 2.66 -20.39
CA LYS A 304 23.63 1.86 -21.08
C LYS A 304 24.95 2.62 -21.25
N SER A 305 24.88 3.94 -21.42
CA SER A 305 26.07 4.80 -21.58
C SER A 305 26.83 5.07 -20.28
N ARG A 306 26.20 4.86 -19.11
CA ARG A 306 26.82 5.12 -17.81
C ARG A 306 27.88 4.06 -17.50
N LYS A 307 29.03 4.50 -17.00
CA LYS A 307 30.12 3.61 -16.55
C LYS A 307 29.72 2.74 -15.36
N LYS A 308 28.88 3.27 -14.46
CA LYS A 308 28.38 2.60 -13.27
C LYS A 308 26.92 3.00 -13.06
N ASN A 309 26.09 2.01 -12.77
CA ASN A 309 24.72 2.20 -12.32
C ASN A 309 24.57 1.68 -10.89
N THR A 310 23.55 2.17 -10.18
CA THR A 310 23.17 1.59 -8.90
C THR A 310 22.71 0.14 -9.07
N LYS A 311 22.82 -0.63 -8.00
CA LYS A 311 22.43 -2.05 -7.94
C LYS A 311 21.35 -2.22 -6.87
N PRO A 312 20.44 -3.21 -7.00
CA PRO A 312 20.38 -4.22 -8.06
C PRO A 312 19.87 -3.68 -9.41
N LEU A 313 19.21 -2.52 -9.43
CA LEU A 313 18.77 -1.85 -10.66
C LEU A 313 19.20 -0.37 -10.66
N PRO A 314 19.39 0.23 -11.86
CA PRO A 314 19.57 1.67 -12.00
C PRO A 314 18.39 2.47 -11.45
N ARG A 315 18.63 3.68 -10.94
CA ARG A 315 17.59 4.56 -10.39
C ARG A 315 17.28 5.73 -11.32
N VAL A 316 16.00 5.91 -11.63
CA VAL A 316 15.47 6.94 -12.52
C VAL A 316 14.51 7.83 -11.74
N LEU A 317 14.79 9.13 -11.66
CA LEU A 317 13.86 10.13 -11.15
C LEU A 317 13.24 10.90 -12.33
N MET A 318 11.92 11.01 -12.33
CA MET A 318 11.16 11.84 -13.27
C MET A 318 10.62 13.07 -12.55
N ILE A 319 11.01 14.25 -13.02
CA ILE A 319 10.57 15.54 -12.48
C ILE A 319 9.85 16.30 -13.57
N GLY A 320 8.56 16.57 -13.40
CA GLY A 320 7.96 17.42 -14.39
C GLY A 320 6.53 17.78 -14.16
N ASP A 321 6.11 18.65 -15.08
CA ASP A 321 4.82 19.29 -15.07
C ASP A 321 3.67 18.32 -15.40
N SER A 322 2.51 18.88 -15.69
CA SER A 322 1.31 18.10 -16.01
C SER A 322 1.43 17.28 -17.31
N ILE A 323 2.36 17.59 -18.22
CA ILE A 323 2.64 16.79 -19.43
C ILE A 323 3.30 15.47 -19.07
N THR A 324 4.15 15.42 -18.05
CA THR A 324 4.73 14.16 -17.55
C THR A 324 3.66 13.14 -17.19
N GLY A 325 2.48 13.61 -16.78
CA GLY A 325 1.32 12.75 -16.50
C GLY A 325 0.87 11.88 -17.69
N SER A 326 1.15 12.29 -18.94
CA SER A 326 0.77 11.53 -20.14
C SER A 326 1.67 10.34 -20.44
N TYR A 327 2.92 10.34 -19.95
CA TYR A 327 3.90 9.29 -20.28
C TYR A 327 4.56 8.62 -19.08
N TRP A 328 4.59 9.23 -17.90
CA TRP A 328 5.17 8.64 -16.67
C TRP A 328 4.68 7.21 -16.41
N GLY A 329 3.36 6.98 -16.51
CA GLY A 329 2.79 5.65 -16.25
C GLY A 329 3.26 4.60 -17.24
N GLY A 330 3.39 4.98 -18.52
CA GLY A 330 3.94 4.10 -19.56
C GLY A 330 5.43 3.84 -19.38
N VAL A 331 6.22 4.88 -19.06
CA VAL A 331 7.66 4.74 -18.78
C VAL A 331 7.90 3.80 -17.60
N LYS A 332 7.16 3.98 -16.50
CA LYS A 332 7.23 3.08 -15.35
C LYS A 332 6.94 1.63 -15.73
N LYS A 333 5.94 1.41 -16.59
CA LYS A 333 5.58 0.06 -17.07
C LYS A 333 6.66 -0.56 -17.96
N GLU A 334 7.20 0.21 -18.91
CA GLU A 334 8.20 -0.29 -19.87
C GLU A 334 9.59 -0.54 -19.24
N LEU A 335 9.89 0.17 -18.14
CA LEU A 335 11.10 0.02 -17.33
C LEU A 335 10.96 -0.96 -16.16
N ASP A 336 9.80 -1.62 -16.01
CA ASP A 336 9.60 -2.64 -14.97
C ASP A 336 10.67 -3.73 -15.04
N GLY A 337 11.27 -4.07 -13.90
CA GLY A 337 12.40 -5.00 -13.80
C GLY A 337 13.73 -4.52 -14.42
N LYS A 338 13.77 -3.33 -15.04
CA LYS A 338 14.97 -2.77 -15.70
C LYS A 338 15.54 -1.57 -14.95
N ALA A 339 14.69 -0.79 -14.28
CA ALA A 339 15.10 0.36 -13.46
C ALA A 339 14.08 0.63 -12.34
N TYR A 340 14.55 1.18 -11.23
CA TYR A 340 13.68 1.78 -10.22
C TYR A 340 13.27 3.17 -10.66
N VAL A 341 12.00 3.35 -11.02
CA VAL A 341 11.48 4.62 -11.52
C VAL A 341 10.65 5.32 -10.44
N CYS A 342 11.01 6.57 -10.13
CA CYS A 342 10.35 7.44 -9.15
C CYS A 342 9.89 8.75 -9.81
N LYS A 343 8.81 9.37 -9.32
CA LYS A 343 8.34 10.68 -9.77
C LYS A 343 8.30 11.65 -8.60
N ASN A 344 8.70 12.91 -8.83
CA ASN A 344 8.53 13.98 -7.86
C ASN A 344 7.06 14.08 -7.35
N PRO A 345 6.85 14.46 -6.07
CA PRO A 345 5.52 14.69 -5.56
C PRO A 345 4.86 15.87 -6.26
N ALA A 346 3.55 15.77 -6.50
CA ALA A 346 2.73 16.77 -7.17
C ALA A 346 3.17 17.11 -8.62
N ASN A 347 2.59 18.19 -9.15
CA ASN A 347 2.90 18.75 -10.45
C ASN A 347 4.08 19.74 -10.29
N ALA A 348 5.12 19.64 -11.13
CA ALA A 348 6.27 20.55 -11.06
C ALA A 348 5.98 21.97 -11.59
N GLY A 349 4.86 22.17 -12.31
CA GLY A 349 4.41 23.49 -12.74
C GLY A 349 5.41 24.24 -13.62
N ALA A 350 5.51 25.55 -13.40
CA ALA A 350 6.45 26.42 -14.10
C ALA A 350 7.86 26.36 -13.48
N THR A 351 8.87 26.82 -14.21
CA THR A 351 10.27 26.78 -13.75
C THR A 351 10.51 27.49 -12.41
N ARG A 352 9.74 28.54 -12.08
CA ARG A 352 9.82 29.22 -10.77
C ARG A 352 9.56 28.26 -9.59
N PHE A 353 8.50 27.46 -9.68
CA PHE A 353 8.18 26.44 -8.68
C PHE A 353 9.26 25.34 -8.66
N GLY A 354 9.81 25.01 -9.83
CA GLY A 354 10.97 24.11 -9.93
C GLY A 354 12.19 24.62 -9.16
N VAL A 355 12.56 25.89 -9.30
CA VAL A 355 13.71 26.50 -8.60
C VAL A 355 13.59 26.37 -7.08
N GLU A 356 12.38 26.57 -6.55
CA GLU A 356 12.05 26.50 -5.12
C GLU A 356 12.10 25.07 -4.56
N ASN A 357 11.66 24.08 -5.33
CA ASN A 357 11.39 22.72 -4.79
C ASN A 357 12.41 21.65 -5.21
N ILE A 358 13.28 21.93 -6.18
CA ILE A 358 14.17 20.90 -6.76
C ILE A 358 15.07 20.23 -5.71
N ASP A 359 15.57 20.98 -4.72
CA ASP A 359 16.44 20.42 -3.67
C ASP A 359 15.72 19.38 -2.82
N ASP A 360 14.42 19.56 -2.57
CA ASP A 360 13.58 18.60 -1.87
C ASP A 360 13.26 17.39 -2.75
N TRP A 361 12.99 17.61 -4.03
CA TRP A 361 12.69 16.52 -4.96
C TRP A 361 13.88 15.61 -5.24
N LEU A 362 15.11 16.07 -5.02
CA LEU A 362 16.33 15.28 -5.22
C LEU A 362 16.66 14.33 -4.06
N LYS A 363 16.07 14.52 -2.88
CA LYS A 363 16.38 13.73 -1.68
C LYS A 363 15.97 12.26 -1.87
N LEU A 364 16.95 11.37 -2.09
CA LEU A 364 16.75 9.91 -2.26
C LEU A 364 15.91 9.27 -1.15
N LYS A 365 16.10 9.75 0.08
CA LYS A 365 15.33 9.34 1.25
C LYS A 365 13.83 9.62 1.17
N HIS A 366 13.34 10.33 0.14
CA HIS A 366 11.92 10.46 -0.20
C HIS A 366 11.40 9.34 -1.11
N TYR A 367 12.29 8.62 -1.82
CA TYR A 367 11.91 7.56 -2.78
C TYR A 367 12.41 6.14 -2.48
N LEU A 368 13.64 5.95 -1.98
CA LEU A 368 14.29 4.62 -1.85
C LEU A 368 14.39 4.00 -0.44
N LEU A 369 13.54 4.39 0.50
CA LEU A 369 13.34 3.63 1.73
C LEU A 369 12.40 2.49 1.35
N ASN A 370 12.91 1.27 1.35
CA ASN A 370 12.13 0.05 1.14
C ASN A 370 12.16 -0.77 2.45
N GLY A 371 11.19 -1.67 2.64
CA GLY A 371 11.05 -2.41 3.90
C GLY A 371 10.52 -1.59 5.08
N GLU A 372 10.04 -0.37 4.88
CA GLU A 372 9.47 0.46 5.97
C GLU A 372 8.32 -0.26 6.68
N GLU A 373 7.40 -0.88 5.93
CA GLU A 373 6.28 -1.62 6.53
C GLU A 373 6.74 -2.90 7.23
N TYR A 374 7.79 -3.54 6.74
CA TYR A 374 8.43 -4.65 7.44
C TYR A 374 8.96 -4.20 8.82
N LEU A 375 9.72 -3.10 8.86
CA LEU A 375 10.28 -2.57 10.09
C LEU A 375 9.19 -2.12 11.07
N LEU A 376 8.15 -1.46 10.56
CA LEU A 376 7.00 -1.05 11.38
C LEU A 376 6.27 -2.27 11.94
N LEU A 377 6.04 -3.33 11.15
CA LEU A 377 5.45 -4.58 11.62
C LEU A 377 6.27 -5.20 12.76
N VAL A 378 7.58 -5.39 12.57
CA VAL A 378 8.45 -5.97 13.59
C VAL A 378 8.45 -5.12 14.86
N SER A 379 8.56 -3.79 14.71
CA SER A 379 8.57 -2.85 15.83
C SER A 379 7.24 -2.85 16.60
N GLY A 380 6.11 -2.85 15.90
CA GLY A 380 4.77 -2.83 16.51
C GLY A 380 4.46 -4.12 17.27
N VAL A 381 4.84 -5.29 16.74
CA VAL A 381 4.71 -6.57 17.45
C VAL A 381 5.58 -6.58 18.71
N LYS A 382 6.86 -6.17 18.61
CA LYS A 382 7.76 -6.11 19.77
C LYS A 382 7.27 -5.12 20.82
N GLU A 383 6.78 -3.96 20.41
CA GLU A 383 6.22 -2.97 21.32
C GLU A 383 5.00 -3.53 22.04
N ALA A 384 4.10 -4.23 21.34
CA ALA A 384 2.93 -4.85 21.96
C ALA A 384 3.32 -5.92 22.98
N MET A 385 4.21 -6.84 22.60
CA MET A 385 4.64 -7.95 23.46
C MET A 385 5.43 -7.48 24.69
N ASN A 386 6.21 -6.41 24.57
CA ASN A 386 7.00 -5.87 25.69
C ASN A 386 6.20 -4.96 26.64
N ASN A 387 4.96 -4.60 26.28
CA ASN A 387 4.15 -3.63 27.05
C ASN A 387 2.73 -4.15 27.29
N LEU A 388 2.58 -5.43 27.64
CA LEU A 388 1.27 -6.07 27.83
C LEU A 388 0.40 -5.41 28.91
N GLU A 389 0.99 -4.84 29.96
CA GLU A 389 0.25 -4.07 30.98
C GLU A 389 -0.51 -2.89 30.37
N ARG A 390 0.10 -2.22 29.38
CA ARG A 390 -0.54 -1.14 28.63
C ARG A 390 -1.45 -1.69 27.53
N VAL A 391 -1.02 -2.72 26.82
CA VAL A 391 -1.67 -3.17 25.59
C VAL A 391 -2.90 -4.03 25.86
N PHE A 392 -2.87 -4.91 26.85
CA PHE A 392 -3.94 -5.87 27.09
C PHE A 392 -4.76 -5.45 28.32
N PRO A 393 -6.03 -5.01 28.15
CA PRO A 393 -6.88 -4.65 29.28
C PRO A 393 -7.05 -5.81 30.28
N GLY A 394 -6.76 -5.55 31.55
CA GLY A 394 -6.86 -6.57 32.59
C GLY A 394 -5.68 -7.55 32.62
N TYR A 395 -4.54 -7.20 32.06
CA TYR A 395 -3.28 -7.93 32.27
C TYR A 395 -2.91 -7.94 33.76
N LYS A 396 -2.58 -9.12 34.28
CA LYS A 396 -2.23 -9.42 35.67
C LYS A 396 -0.84 -10.06 35.79
N GLY A 397 0.00 -9.96 34.75
CA GLY A 397 1.30 -10.61 34.72
C GLY A 397 1.30 -12.06 34.22
N GLN A 398 0.20 -12.55 33.62
CA GLN A 398 0.07 -13.92 33.11
C GLN A 398 1.00 -14.28 31.94
N GLY A 399 1.77 -13.32 31.42
CA GLY A 399 2.57 -13.49 30.21
C GLY A 399 1.73 -13.61 28.92
N ALA A 400 2.43 -13.80 27.81
CA ALA A 400 1.82 -14.00 26.50
C ALA A 400 2.72 -14.90 25.63
N GLU A 401 2.10 -15.64 24.73
CA GLU A 401 2.75 -16.51 23.76
C GLU A 401 2.43 -16.01 22.36
N LEU A 402 3.47 -15.86 21.53
CA LEU A 402 3.29 -15.55 20.12
C LEU A 402 2.89 -16.82 19.38
N ALA A 403 1.59 -16.97 19.15
CA ALA A 403 0.94 -18.18 18.68
C ALA A 403 0.98 -18.34 17.16
N GLY A 404 0.97 -17.26 16.38
CA GLY A 404 1.06 -17.38 14.92
C GLY A 404 1.01 -16.07 14.14
N LEU A 405 1.31 -16.17 12.85
CA LEU A 405 1.22 -15.10 11.87
C LEU A 405 0.21 -15.46 10.79
N ILE A 406 -0.68 -14.53 10.48
CA ILE A 406 -1.60 -14.57 9.34
C ILE A 406 -1.16 -13.47 8.38
N TRP A 407 -0.77 -13.86 7.16
CA TRP A 407 -0.34 -12.96 6.09
C TRP A 407 -1.42 -12.87 5.01
N PHE A 408 -1.90 -11.65 4.75
CA PHE A 408 -2.91 -11.40 3.72
C PHE A 408 -2.62 -10.12 2.93
N GLN A 409 -1.84 -10.29 1.86
CA GLN A 409 -1.31 -9.23 0.98
C GLN A 409 -1.08 -9.84 -0.42
N GLY A 410 -0.89 -9.01 -1.45
CA GLY A 410 -0.33 -9.46 -2.73
C GLY A 410 -0.87 -8.71 -3.94
N GLY A 411 -1.96 -7.98 -3.76
CA GLY A 411 -2.63 -7.28 -4.87
C GLY A 411 -1.86 -6.12 -5.48
N ALA A 412 -0.86 -5.59 -4.79
CA ALA A 412 0.04 -4.57 -5.31
C ALA A 412 1.12 -5.17 -6.22
N ASP A 413 1.66 -6.33 -5.84
CA ASP A 413 2.70 -7.06 -6.58
C ASP A 413 2.17 -7.61 -7.91
N GLY A 414 0.91 -8.04 -7.97
CA GLY A 414 0.24 -8.48 -9.20
C GLY A 414 0.05 -7.39 -10.27
N LYS A 415 0.42 -6.13 -9.99
CA LYS A 415 0.40 -5.01 -10.95
C LYS A 415 1.75 -4.80 -11.66
N SER A 416 2.77 -5.58 -11.30
CA SER A 416 4.11 -5.53 -11.87
C SER A 416 4.59 -6.94 -12.21
N PRO A 417 4.88 -7.24 -13.48
CA PRO A 417 5.44 -8.52 -13.87
C PRO A 417 6.70 -8.90 -13.08
N SER A 418 7.60 -7.94 -12.83
CA SER A 418 8.84 -8.18 -12.09
C SER A 418 8.59 -8.47 -10.61
N MET A 419 7.68 -7.75 -9.95
CA MET A 419 7.32 -8.03 -8.55
C MET A 419 6.58 -9.37 -8.42
N ALA A 420 5.63 -9.65 -9.30
CA ALA A 420 4.91 -10.92 -9.33
C ALA A 420 5.85 -12.13 -9.50
N THR A 421 6.82 -12.02 -10.41
CA THR A 421 7.82 -13.08 -10.64
C THR A 421 8.73 -13.30 -9.42
N ALA A 422 9.02 -12.25 -8.65
CA ALA A 422 9.86 -12.33 -7.45
C ALA A 422 9.08 -12.68 -6.17
N TYR A 423 7.75 -12.80 -6.24
CA TYR A 423 6.89 -12.83 -5.05
C TYR A 423 7.17 -14.02 -4.14
N GLU A 424 7.27 -15.24 -4.67
CA GLU A 424 7.53 -16.46 -3.91
C GLU A 424 8.81 -16.35 -3.08
N LYS A 425 9.93 -15.99 -3.73
CA LYS A 425 11.20 -15.78 -3.06
C LYS A 425 11.10 -14.72 -1.97
N ASN A 426 10.43 -13.61 -2.25
CA ASN A 426 10.28 -12.55 -1.25
C ASN A 426 9.38 -12.97 -0.08
N LEU A 427 8.39 -13.82 -0.30
CA LEU A 427 7.50 -14.31 0.75
C LEU A 427 8.22 -15.31 1.67
N VAL A 428 8.99 -16.24 1.09
CA VAL A 428 9.87 -17.14 1.85
C VAL A 428 10.84 -16.34 2.73
N ASN A 429 11.48 -15.33 2.15
CA ASN A 429 12.40 -14.44 2.86
C ASN A 429 11.71 -13.65 3.97
N LEU A 430 10.53 -13.08 3.70
CA LEU A 430 9.71 -12.39 4.71
C LEU A 430 9.44 -13.29 5.91
N ILE A 431 8.96 -14.51 5.67
CA ILE A 431 8.61 -15.46 6.73
C ILE A 431 9.84 -15.80 7.58
N ASN A 432 10.97 -16.13 6.93
CA ASN A 432 12.19 -16.48 7.64
C ASN A 432 12.77 -15.31 8.44
N ASP A 433 12.76 -14.11 7.87
CA ASP A 433 13.23 -12.91 8.56
C ASP A 433 12.30 -12.54 9.73
N LEU A 434 10.98 -12.64 9.58
CA LEU A 434 10.05 -12.43 10.69
C LEU A 434 10.26 -13.45 11.81
N ARG A 435 10.43 -14.74 11.50
CA ARG A 435 10.76 -15.78 12.49
C ARG A 435 12.05 -15.48 13.24
N LYS A 436 13.07 -15.01 12.54
CA LYS A 436 14.35 -14.59 13.13
C LYS A 436 14.16 -13.37 14.03
N ASP A 437 13.55 -12.31 13.52
CA ASP A 437 13.45 -11.02 14.22
C ASP A 437 12.49 -11.05 15.41
N LEU A 438 11.46 -11.90 15.34
CA LEU A 438 10.54 -12.20 16.44
C LEU A 438 11.04 -13.33 17.35
N LYS A 439 12.23 -13.90 17.07
CA LYS A 439 12.87 -14.97 17.85
C LYS A 439 11.99 -16.23 18.00
N HIS A 440 11.26 -16.58 16.96
CA HIS A 440 10.34 -17.72 16.94
C HIS A 440 10.55 -18.57 15.67
N PRO A 441 11.57 -19.45 15.62
CA PRO A 441 12.01 -20.14 14.40
C PRO A 441 10.97 -21.08 13.78
N LYS A 442 9.98 -21.54 14.55
CA LYS A 442 8.87 -22.39 14.09
C LYS A 442 7.52 -21.70 14.17
N LEU A 443 7.47 -20.35 14.11
CA LEU A 443 6.22 -19.61 14.22
C LEU A 443 5.20 -20.14 13.20
N PRO A 444 4.01 -20.60 13.62
CA PRO A 444 2.95 -20.99 12.71
C PRO A 444 2.57 -19.84 11.79
N VAL A 445 2.48 -20.11 10.48
CA VAL A 445 2.14 -19.10 9.46
C VAL A 445 0.95 -19.57 8.63
N VAL A 446 -0.03 -18.70 8.45
CA VAL A 446 -1.11 -18.89 7.48
C VAL A 446 -1.00 -17.81 6.40
N VAL A 447 -0.98 -18.20 5.14
CA VAL A 447 -0.97 -17.29 3.98
C VAL A 447 -2.33 -17.34 3.29
N GLY A 448 -3.02 -16.20 3.19
CA GLY A 448 -4.19 -16.06 2.34
C GLY A 448 -3.80 -15.79 0.89
N ALA A 449 -4.03 -16.75 -0.01
CA ALA A 449 -3.69 -16.60 -1.42
C ALA A 449 -4.74 -15.74 -2.14
N ILE A 450 -4.37 -14.51 -2.53
CA ILE A 450 -5.29 -13.51 -3.07
C ILE A 450 -5.51 -13.72 -4.55
N THR A 451 -6.78 -13.76 -4.95
CA THR A 451 -7.21 -13.64 -6.34
C THR A 451 -7.78 -12.25 -6.63
N ARG A 452 -7.39 -11.63 -7.76
CA ARG A 452 -7.97 -10.35 -8.20
C ARG A 452 -8.45 -10.45 -9.64
N SER A 453 -9.76 -10.63 -9.76
CA SER A 453 -10.66 -10.31 -10.87
C SER A 453 -11.85 -11.27 -10.79
N ASP A 454 -12.80 -11.14 -11.71
CA ASP A 454 -14.02 -11.92 -11.93
C ASP A 454 -13.84 -13.43 -12.19
N GLY A 455 -12.80 -14.06 -11.65
CA GLY A 455 -12.39 -15.42 -11.96
C GLY A 455 -11.37 -15.51 -13.11
N GLN A 456 -10.88 -14.38 -13.65
CA GLN A 456 -9.83 -14.34 -14.69
C GLN A 456 -8.67 -13.45 -14.25
N ALA A 457 -7.83 -13.91 -13.31
CA ALA A 457 -6.72 -13.11 -12.77
C ALA A 457 -5.83 -12.62 -13.92
N SER A 458 -5.28 -11.40 -13.82
CA SER A 458 -4.21 -11.04 -14.76
C SER A 458 -3.09 -12.08 -14.65
N PRO A 459 -2.32 -12.36 -15.73
CA PRO A 459 -1.24 -13.34 -15.66
C PRO A 459 -0.26 -13.07 -14.51
N ASP A 460 -0.02 -11.80 -14.18
CA ASP A 460 0.86 -11.44 -13.06
C ASP A 460 0.20 -11.60 -11.69
N GLN A 461 -1.11 -11.34 -11.56
CA GLN A 461 -1.83 -11.68 -10.32
C GLN A 461 -1.90 -13.20 -10.11
N GLN A 462 -2.05 -13.99 -11.18
CA GLN A 462 -2.03 -15.45 -11.10
C GLN A 462 -0.67 -15.94 -10.57
N LYS A 463 0.45 -15.39 -11.06
CA LYS A 463 1.77 -15.70 -10.51
C LYS A 463 1.88 -15.43 -9.01
N VAL A 464 1.28 -14.34 -8.51
CA VAL A 464 1.26 -14.04 -7.08
C VAL A 464 0.44 -15.08 -6.31
N PHE A 465 -0.74 -15.45 -6.82
CA PHE A 465 -1.55 -16.51 -6.23
C PHE A 465 -0.80 -17.86 -6.20
N ASP A 466 -0.20 -18.26 -7.32
CA ASP A 466 0.56 -19.51 -7.45
C ASP A 466 1.74 -19.52 -6.47
N ALA A 467 2.45 -18.40 -6.33
CA ALA A 467 3.52 -18.22 -5.36
C ALA A 467 3.03 -18.34 -3.91
N GLN A 468 1.83 -17.83 -3.61
CA GLN A 468 1.21 -17.96 -2.28
C GLN A 468 0.82 -19.40 -1.98
N MET A 469 0.29 -20.14 -2.95
CA MET A 469 -0.02 -21.55 -2.78
C MET A 469 1.25 -22.40 -2.67
N ALA A 470 2.26 -22.08 -3.49
CA ALA A 470 3.56 -22.74 -3.50
C ALA A 470 4.25 -22.73 -2.14
N VAL A 471 4.31 -21.58 -1.44
CA VAL A 471 4.99 -21.52 -0.12
C VAL A 471 4.34 -22.43 0.92
N GLY A 472 3.05 -22.77 0.77
CA GLY A 472 2.32 -23.68 1.65
C GLY A 472 2.41 -25.15 1.26
N ASP A 473 3.02 -25.47 0.12
CA ASP A 473 3.23 -26.83 -0.35
C ASP A 473 4.50 -27.44 0.27
N PRO A 474 4.39 -28.49 1.11
CA PRO A 474 5.55 -29.11 1.76
C PRO A 474 6.47 -29.88 0.80
N GLU A 475 6.05 -30.18 -0.42
CA GLU A 475 6.92 -30.79 -1.44
C GLU A 475 7.82 -29.72 -2.07
N ARG A 476 7.31 -28.50 -2.24
CA ARG A 476 8.05 -27.36 -2.79
C ARG A 476 8.90 -26.63 -1.76
N HIS A 477 8.38 -26.46 -0.54
CA HIS A 477 9.04 -25.82 0.59
C HIS A 477 9.04 -26.74 1.83
N PRO A 478 9.84 -27.82 1.84
CA PRO A 478 9.90 -28.77 2.95
C PRO A 478 10.32 -28.13 4.28
N GLU A 479 11.06 -27.02 4.25
CA GLU A 479 11.44 -26.22 5.42
C GLU A 479 10.24 -25.66 6.21
N PHE A 480 9.06 -25.55 5.57
CA PHE A 480 7.85 -25.04 6.18
C PHE A 480 6.86 -26.13 6.60
N LYS A 481 7.16 -27.41 6.33
CA LYS A 481 6.30 -28.55 6.67
C LYS A 481 5.86 -28.53 8.13
N GLY A 482 4.54 -28.53 8.35
CA GLY A 482 3.92 -28.53 9.68
C GLY A 482 3.93 -27.18 10.40
N THR A 483 4.48 -26.11 9.81
CA THR A 483 4.53 -24.77 10.41
C THR A 483 3.97 -23.67 9.50
N LEU A 484 3.64 -23.99 8.25
CA LEU A 484 2.97 -23.07 7.33
C LEU A 484 1.83 -23.75 6.58
N ARG A 485 0.75 -23.01 6.35
CA ARG A 485 -0.32 -23.40 5.42
C ARG A 485 -0.73 -22.21 4.57
N SER A 486 -1.06 -22.48 3.31
CA SER A 486 -1.72 -21.51 2.43
C SER A 486 -3.19 -21.87 2.29
N ILE A 487 -4.05 -20.86 2.25
CA ILE A 487 -5.48 -21.02 1.98
C ILE A 487 -5.82 -20.43 0.61
N ASP A 488 -6.63 -21.14 -0.16
CA ASP A 488 -7.20 -20.65 -1.40
C ASP A 488 -8.45 -19.81 -1.10
N THR A 489 -8.42 -18.51 -1.40
CA THR A 489 -9.56 -17.62 -1.18
C THR A 489 -10.49 -17.51 -2.40
N HIS A 490 -10.21 -18.20 -3.53
CA HIS A 490 -11.07 -18.18 -4.71
C HIS A 490 -12.51 -18.60 -4.43
N PRO A 491 -12.79 -19.67 -3.66
CA PRO A 491 -14.17 -20.08 -3.38
C PRO A 491 -14.99 -19.05 -2.59
N MET A 492 -14.34 -18.03 -2.03
CA MET A 492 -14.93 -16.99 -1.20
C MET A 492 -15.10 -15.66 -1.95
N ALA A 493 -14.70 -15.63 -3.23
CA ALA A 493 -14.81 -14.48 -4.12
C ALA A 493 -16.22 -14.39 -4.72
N TYR A 494 -16.77 -13.18 -4.81
CA TYR A 494 -18.06 -12.93 -5.46
C TYR A 494 -17.86 -12.13 -6.74
N PRO A 495 -18.75 -12.29 -7.74
CA PRO A 495 -18.72 -11.46 -8.94
C PRO A 495 -18.71 -9.97 -8.60
N ALA A 496 -17.95 -9.16 -9.34
CA ALA A 496 -17.81 -7.73 -9.05
C ALA A 496 -19.16 -6.97 -9.02
N LYS A 497 -20.17 -7.44 -9.77
CA LYS A 497 -21.55 -6.92 -9.78
C LYS A 497 -22.28 -7.11 -8.44
N GLU A 498 -21.88 -8.10 -7.66
CA GLU A 498 -22.43 -8.43 -6.34
C GLU A 498 -21.64 -7.77 -5.20
N CYS A 499 -20.50 -7.15 -5.52
CA CYS A 499 -19.67 -6.42 -4.59
C CYS A 499 -20.04 -4.93 -4.57
N PRO A 500 -20.44 -4.34 -3.42
CA PRO A 500 -20.77 -2.92 -3.31
C PRO A 500 -19.64 -1.95 -3.74
N GLY A 501 -18.38 -2.40 -3.68
CA GLY A 501 -17.21 -1.63 -4.13
C GLY A 501 -16.95 -1.65 -5.65
N GLY A 502 -17.66 -2.52 -6.39
CA GLY A 502 -17.78 -2.53 -7.85
C GLY A 502 -16.50 -2.72 -8.69
N ARG A 503 -15.35 -3.05 -8.08
CA ARG A 503 -14.05 -3.10 -8.78
C ARG A 503 -13.18 -4.31 -8.47
N ASP A 504 -13.54 -5.12 -7.46
CA ASP A 504 -12.71 -6.19 -6.90
C ASP A 504 -13.64 -7.22 -6.24
N PRO A 505 -13.44 -8.54 -6.45
CA PRO A 505 -14.37 -9.60 -6.04
C PRO A 505 -14.56 -9.77 -4.53
N TYR A 506 -13.83 -9.00 -3.70
CA TYR A 506 -14.00 -8.98 -2.26
C TYR A 506 -14.51 -7.64 -1.72
N LYS A 507 -14.38 -6.54 -2.49
CA LYS A 507 -14.52 -5.19 -1.92
C LYS A 507 -15.95 -4.84 -1.58
N GLY A 508 -16.22 -4.71 -0.29
CA GLY A 508 -17.53 -4.39 0.27
C GLY A 508 -18.40 -5.61 0.60
N HIS A 509 -18.02 -6.83 0.18
CA HIS A 509 -18.85 -8.03 0.36
C HIS A 509 -18.58 -8.69 1.73
N ALA A 510 -19.44 -8.45 2.72
CA ALA A 510 -19.22 -8.88 4.09
C ALA A 510 -19.10 -10.41 4.23
N GLY A 511 -19.86 -11.18 3.45
CA GLY A 511 -19.78 -12.64 3.45
C GLY A 511 -18.39 -13.17 3.12
N SER A 512 -17.67 -12.51 2.19
CA SER A 512 -16.31 -12.93 1.83
C SER A 512 -15.33 -12.74 2.99
N TYR A 513 -15.40 -11.60 3.67
CA TYR A 513 -14.53 -11.33 4.83
C TYR A 513 -14.80 -12.31 5.97
N LEU A 514 -16.06 -12.72 6.17
CA LEU A 514 -16.41 -13.75 7.15
C LEU A 514 -15.81 -15.11 6.78
N GLU A 515 -16.00 -15.59 5.56
CA GLU A 515 -15.46 -16.89 5.14
C GLU A 515 -13.93 -16.91 5.13
N ILE A 516 -13.29 -15.84 4.65
CA ILE A 516 -11.82 -15.73 4.62
C ILE A 516 -11.26 -15.73 6.03
N GLY A 517 -11.84 -14.91 6.94
CA GLY A 517 -11.41 -14.87 8.34
C GLY A 517 -11.57 -16.21 9.04
N LYS A 518 -12.69 -16.91 8.79
CA LYS A 518 -12.94 -18.27 9.29
C LYS A 518 -11.87 -19.25 8.80
N ALA A 519 -11.64 -19.31 7.49
CA ALA A 519 -10.68 -20.22 6.88
C ALA A 519 -9.24 -19.98 7.35
N MET A 520 -8.86 -18.70 7.54
CA MET A 520 -7.56 -18.36 8.14
C MET A 520 -7.43 -18.88 9.57
N GLY A 521 -8.49 -18.70 10.38
CA GLY A 521 -8.54 -19.20 11.75
C GLY A 521 -8.46 -20.73 11.81
N GLU A 522 -9.23 -21.44 10.99
CA GLU A 522 -9.23 -22.90 10.93
C GLU A 522 -7.88 -23.45 10.47
N ALA A 523 -7.24 -22.82 9.47
CA ALA A 523 -5.90 -23.18 9.04
C ALA A 523 -4.87 -23.01 10.16
N MET A 524 -5.00 -21.96 10.97
CA MET A 524 -4.14 -21.72 12.13
C MET A 524 -4.37 -22.78 13.22
N LEU A 525 -5.63 -23.09 13.55
CA LEU A 525 -5.96 -24.15 14.51
C LEU A 525 -5.43 -25.51 14.07
N ASN A 526 -5.50 -25.82 12.77
CA ASN A 526 -4.95 -27.05 12.21
C ASN A 526 -3.42 -27.14 12.38
N LEU A 527 -2.69 -26.02 12.27
CA LEU A 527 -1.24 -25.99 12.57
C LEU A 527 -0.95 -26.26 14.06
N HIS A 528 -1.92 -25.97 14.94
CA HIS A 528 -1.81 -26.19 16.38
C HIS A 528 -2.38 -27.55 16.83
N GLY A 529 -2.88 -28.37 15.89
CA GLY A 529 -3.56 -29.64 16.22
C GLY A 529 -4.88 -29.45 16.97
N LYS A 530 -5.50 -28.27 16.87
CA LYS A 530 -6.81 -27.97 17.47
C LYS A 530 -7.91 -28.16 16.44
N ALA A 531 -8.98 -28.84 16.83
CA ALA A 531 -10.18 -28.94 16.00
C ALA A 531 -10.95 -27.60 16.00
N PRO A 532 -11.48 -27.15 14.86
CA PRO A 532 -12.46 -26.07 14.85
C PRO A 532 -13.68 -26.45 15.69
N THR A 533 -14.13 -25.56 16.58
CA THR A 533 -15.40 -25.76 17.29
C THR A 533 -16.55 -25.53 16.29
N PRO A 534 -17.56 -26.42 16.22
CA PRO A 534 -18.66 -26.36 15.24
C PRO A 534 -19.42 -25.03 15.18
#